data_AF-B8EKP6-F1
#
_entry.id   AF-B8EKP6-F1
#
_cell.length_a   1.000
_cell.length_b   1.000
_cell.length_c   1.000
_cell.angle_alpha   90.00
_cell.angle_beta   90.00
_cell.angle_gamma   90.00
#
_symmetry.space_group_name_H-M   'P 1'
#
loop_
_entity.id
_entity.type
_entity.pdbx_description
1 polymer ?
#
loop_
_entity_poly.entity_id
_entity_poly.type
_entity_poly.pdbx_seq_one_letter_code
_entity_poly.pdbx_strand_id
1 'polypeptide(L)'
;MPRVLARVRETVLTPLRREGRGASLDVSGEDRALALLRVGFAAPVDARILSKLLRAGRLFAKGEKALAQIHLAQLGLPQISAEQAFRLALADRLIANGFDPDALCKSLGFDLPAGLKKFGPDQPRDDHGRWTSGAAGVAEGRSISPGGPHGGDKSEDDKLDDFKSKFEEESLQADVQHGRPIDPLGPPPFPFAGPRPVGASGPKPADFVGQDFGKLGIGVEKPNLNMGHWTSHAEIRVQGRGVSMNDLQETISEPLLVLRQSHGGFYYLSDKAAVVLDRQGDFVMTYPASHFDERIKSILEMIHGRAGK
;
A
#
# COMPACT_ATOMS: atom_id res chain seq x y z
N MET A 1 35.37 -11.95 -25.93
CA MET A 1 34.51 -12.51 -24.86
C MET A 1 34.29 -11.44 -23.80
N PRO A 2 33.22 -10.63 -23.85
CA PRO A 2 32.98 -9.61 -22.83
C PRO A 2 32.28 -10.25 -21.61
N ARG A 3 32.91 -10.13 -20.44
CA ARG A 3 32.29 -10.45 -19.14
C ARG A 3 31.26 -9.38 -18.82
N VAL A 4 29.98 -9.72 -18.97
CA VAL A 4 28.85 -8.97 -18.41
C VAL A 4 28.50 -9.61 -17.06
N LEU A 5 28.03 -8.77 -16.12
CA LEU A 5 27.26 -9.08 -14.90
C LEU A 5 28.03 -9.10 -13.57
N ALA A 6 27.92 -7.99 -12.84
CA ALA A 6 27.45 -7.99 -11.45
C ALA A 6 26.90 -6.59 -11.11
N ARG A 7 25.67 -6.29 -11.54
CA ARG A 7 24.96 -5.08 -11.09
C ARG A 7 24.56 -5.30 -9.62
N VAL A 8 25.21 -4.60 -8.72
CA VAL A 8 24.90 -4.57 -7.29
C VAL A 8 23.53 -3.93 -7.12
N ARG A 9 22.57 -4.66 -6.52
CA ARG A 9 21.29 -4.10 -6.07
C ARG A 9 21.55 -3.38 -4.76
N GLU A 10 21.74 -2.07 -4.81
CA GLU A 10 21.81 -1.23 -3.61
C GLU A 10 20.41 -1.06 -3.02
N THR A 11 20.27 -1.29 -1.71
CA THR A 11 19.07 -0.96 -0.95
C THR A 11 19.05 0.54 -0.65
N VAL A 12 17.94 1.19 -0.99
CA VAL A 12 17.81 2.65 -0.95
C VAL A 12 17.75 3.22 0.48
N LEU A 13 17.23 2.47 1.46
CA LEU A 13 17.09 2.97 2.83
C LEU A 13 18.41 3.06 3.59
N THR A 14 19.37 2.18 3.26
CA THR A 14 20.70 2.14 3.85
C THR A 14 21.66 1.43 2.89
N PRO A 15 22.83 2.01 2.59
CA PRO A 15 23.84 1.35 1.77
C PRO A 15 24.30 0.06 2.45
N LEU A 16 24.17 -1.06 1.75
CA LEU A 16 24.63 -2.36 2.22
C LEU A 16 26.17 -2.41 2.06
N ARG A 17 26.94 -2.19 3.13
CA ARG A 17 28.41 -2.33 3.06
C ARG A 17 28.79 -3.80 2.99
N ARG A 18 29.39 -4.23 1.88
CA ARG A 18 29.78 -5.63 1.66
C ARG A 18 31.07 -5.95 2.41
N GLU A 19 30.98 -6.07 3.73
CA GLU A 19 32.01 -6.75 4.51
C GLU A 19 31.68 -8.24 4.52
N GLY A 20 32.69 -9.12 4.42
CA GLY A 20 32.55 -10.58 4.21
C GLY A 20 31.74 -11.36 5.25
N ARG A 21 31.05 -10.69 6.18
CA ARG A 21 30.15 -11.23 7.22
C ARG A 21 28.67 -10.87 7.06
N GLY A 22 28.27 -10.48 5.85
CA GLY A 22 26.91 -10.03 5.58
C GLY A 22 26.85 -8.52 5.66
N ALA A 23 26.17 -7.90 4.71
CA ALA A 23 26.23 -6.47 4.58
C ALA A 23 25.40 -5.79 5.68
N SER A 24 26.05 -4.91 6.45
CA SER A 24 25.41 -4.19 7.54
C SER A 24 24.50 -3.09 6.98
N LEU A 25 23.30 -2.93 7.55
CA LEU A 25 22.48 -1.74 7.33
C LEU A 25 23.12 -0.59 8.12
N ASP A 26 23.73 0.36 7.41
CA ASP A 26 24.23 1.59 8.02
C ASP A 26 23.08 2.56 8.27
N VAL A 27 22.52 2.53 9.49
CA VAL A 27 21.44 3.41 9.94
C VAL A 27 21.96 4.61 10.76
N SER A 28 23.26 4.92 10.68
CA SER A 28 23.88 6.00 11.47
C SER A 28 23.32 7.40 11.15
N GLY A 29 22.60 7.56 10.04
CA GLY A 29 21.81 8.75 9.71
C GLY A 29 20.32 8.57 10.01
N GLU A 30 19.93 8.62 11.28
CA GLU A 30 18.51 8.52 11.69
C GLU A 30 17.62 9.55 10.97
N ASP A 31 18.10 10.79 10.85
CA ASP A 31 17.41 11.85 10.11
C ASP A 31 17.23 11.52 8.62
N ARG A 32 18.25 10.90 8.01
CA ARG A 32 18.17 10.40 6.61
C ARG A 32 17.17 9.26 6.50
N ALA A 33 17.22 8.27 7.39
CA ALA A 33 16.30 7.13 7.35
C ALA A 33 14.84 7.58 7.51
N LEU A 34 14.58 8.52 8.42
CA LEU A 34 13.25 9.11 8.62
C LEU A 34 12.80 9.93 7.42
N ALA A 35 13.68 10.76 6.85
CA ALA A 35 13.36 11.52 5.66
C ALA A 35 13.01 10.59 4.50
N LEU A 36 13.79 9.54 4.27
CA LEU A 36 13.52 8.54 3.23
C LEU A 36 12.18 7.83 3.48
N LEU A 37 11.91 7.36 4.70
CA LEU A 37 10.64 6.71 5.02
C LEU A 37 9.45 7.67 4.81
N ARG A 38 9.56 8.93 5.19
CA ARG A 38 8.50 9.92 4.96
C ARG A 38 8.30 10.22 3.48
N VAL A 39 9.37 10.41 2.71
CA VAL A 39 9.28 10.68 1.27
C VAL A 39 8.70 9.47 0.53
N GLY A 40 9.13 8.26 0.90
CA GLY A 40 8.69 7.02 0.29
C GLY A 40 7.23 6.68 0.58
N PHE A 41 6.77 6.87 1.81
CA PHE A 41 5.43 6.46 2.21
C PHE A 41 4.41 7.61 2.29
N ALA A 42 4.85 8.86 2.15
CA ALA A 42 4.02 10.07 2.27
C ALA A 42 3.16 10.10 3.54
N ALA A 43 3.63 9.47 4.62
CA ALA A 43 2.91 9.28 5.86
C ALA A 43 3.78 9.69 7.06
N PRO A 44 3.17 10.18 8.16
CA PRO A 44 3.89 10.41 9.40
C PRO A 44 4.45 9.08 9.93
N VAL A 45 5.76 9.03 10.08
CA VAL A 45 6.47 7.85 10.62
C VAL A 45 6.54 7.98 12.14
N ASP A 46 5.97 7.01 12.85
CA ASP A 46 6.08 6.89 14.30
C ASP A 46 7.53 6.55 14.69
N ALA A 47 8.06 7.19 15.74
CA ALA A 47 9.39 6.90 16.29
C ALA A 47 9.59 5.40 16.64
N ARG A 48 8.52 4.68 16.98
CA ARG A 48 8.52 3.23 17.22
C ARG A 48 8.96 2.42 15.99
N ILE A 49 8.62 2.89 14.78
CA ILE A 49 9.02 2.26 13.52
C ILE A 49 10.54 2.34 13.37
N LEU A 50 11.13 3.50 13.70
CA LEU A 50 12.57 3.68 13.63
C LEU A 50 13.30 2.76 14.61
N SER A 51 12.85 2.66 15.86
CA SER A 51 13.48 1.75 16.85
C SER A 51 13.47 0.28 16.40
N LYS A 52 12.36 -0.18 15.79
CA LYS A 52 12.25 -1.52 15.22
C LYS A 52 13.13 -1.71 13.98
N LEU A 53 13.22 -0.70 13.11
CA LEU A 53 14.08 -0.72 11.93
C LEU A 53 15.57 -0.76 12.31
N LEU A 54 15.98 0.04 13.30
CA LEU A 54 17.32 0.03 13.89
C LEU A 54 17.65 -1.33 14.52
N ARG A 55 16.70 -1.92 15.25
CA ARG A 55 16.85 -3.27 15.82
C ARG A 55 17.01 -4.33 14.73
N ALA A 56 16.17 -4.29 13.70
CA ALA A 56 16.28 -5.18 12.55
C ALA A 56 17.64 -5.05 11.85
N GLY A 57 18.13 -3.82 11.63
CA GLY A 57 19.44 -3.56 11.05
C GLY A 57 20.59 -4.16 11.86
N ARG A 58 20.58 -3.99 13.20
CA ARG A 58 21.58 -4.60 14.09
C ARG A 58 21.56 -6.13 14.06
N LEU A 59 20.37 -6.74 14.07
CA LEU A 59 20.22 -8.20 13.98
C LEU A 59 20.72 -8.71 12.63
N PHE A 60 20.40 -8.00 11.55
CA PHE A 60 20.89 -8.33 10.22
C PHE A 60 22.42 -8.27 10.13
N ALA A 61 23.03 -7.23 10.70
CA ALA A 61 24.49 -7.07 10.77
C ALA A 61 25.19 -8.16 11.60
N LYS A 62 24.51 -8.74 12.59
CA LYS A 62 25.00 -9.91 13.36
C LYS A 62 24.83 -11.25 12.63
N GLY A 63 24.19 -11.25 11.45
CA GLY A 63 23.85 -12.47 10.72
C GLY A 63 22.52 -13.12 11.13
N GLU A 64 21.78 -12.54 12.09
CA GLU A 64 20.48 -13.02 12.57
C GLU A 64 19.33 -12.63 11.61
N LYS A 65 19.41 -13.13 10.37
CA LYS A 65 18.51 -12.71 9.27
C LYS A 65 17.04 -13.00 9.54
N ALA A 66 16.72 -14.13 10.17
CA ALA A 66 15.34 -14.51 10.48
C ALA A 66 14.70 -13.54 11.50
N LEU A 67 15.41 -13.20 12.58
CA LEU A 67 14.94 -12.23 13.58
C LEU A 67 14.83 -10.83 12.98
N ALA A 68 15.78 -10.43 12.14
CA ALA A 68 15.68 -9.17 11.41
C ALA A 68 14.42 -9.13 10.52
N GLN A 69 14.11 -10.20 9.80
CA GLN A 69 12.89 -10.29 8.98
C GLN A 69 11.61 -10.26 9.81
N ILE A 70 11.56 -10.92 10.97
CA ILE A 70 10.41 -10.86 11.89
C ILE A 70 10.17 -9.41 12.33
N HIS A 71 11.22 -8.69 12.74
CA HIS A 71 11.08 -7.28 13.12
C HIS A 71 10.63 -6.39 11.96
N LEU A 72 11.11 -6.64 10.74
CA LEU A 72 10.65 -5.91 9.55
C LEU A 72 9.18 -6.23 9.22
N ALA A 73 8.75 -7.48 9.32
CA ALA A 73 7.36 -7.87 9.11
C ALA A 73 6.43 -7.22 10.15
N GLN A 74 6.86 -7.15 11.41
CA GLN A 74 6.14 -6.46 12.50
C GLN A 74 6.04 -4.94 12.33
N LEU A 75 6.72 -4.33 11.35
CA LEU A 75 6.51 -2.93 11.02
C LEU A 75 5.21 -2.69 10.27
N GLY A 76 4.67 -3.72 9.60
CA GLY A 76 3.45 -3.58 8.78
C GLY A 76 3.58 -2.54 7.67
N LEU A 77 4.81 -2.29 7.19
CA LEU A 77 5.02 -1.32 6.10
C LEU A 77 4.28 -1.81 4.85
N PRO A 78 3.52 -0.94 4.17
CA PRO A 78 2.85 -1.32 2.95
C PRO A 78 3.88 -1.68 1.88
N GLN A 79 3.47 -2.50 0.91
CA GLN A 79 4.31 -2.79 -0.24
C GLN A 79 4.64 -1.50 -0.98
N ILE A 80 5.92 -1.31 -1.32
CA ILE A 80 6.42 -0.12 -1.99
C ILE A 80 5.99 -0.17 -3.46
N SER A 81 5.23 0.83 -3.92
CA SER A 81 4.89 0.99 -5.34
C SER A 81 6.11 1.45 -6.16
N ALA A 82 6.05 1.32 -7.49
CA ALA A 82 7.13 1.79 -8.36
C ALA A 82 7.40 3.30 -8.19
N GLU A 83 6.34 4.09 -8.00
CA GLU A 83 6.44 5.52 -7.74
C GLU A 83 7.12 5.81 -6.40
N GLN A 84 6.72 5.10 -5.33
CA GLN A 84 7.33 5.24 -4.02
C GLN A 84 8.81 4.84 -4.03
N ALA A 85 9.15 3.80 -4.79
CA ALA A 85 10.55 3.40 -5.02
C ALA A 85 11.33 4.48 -5.78
N PHE A 86 10.71 5.12 -6.79
CA PHE A 86 11.33 6.23 -7.51
C PHE A 86 11.55 7.45 -6.60
N ARG A 87 10.55 7.84 -5.80
CA ARG A 87 10.66 8.93 -4.81
C ARG A 87 11.75 8.65 -3.79
N LEU A 88 11.82 7.43 -3.27
CA LEU A 88 12.89 6.97 -2.38
C LEU A 88 14.26 7.12 -3.05
N ALA A 89 14.42 6.63 -4.28
CA ALA A 89 15.69 6.70 -5.00
C ALA A 89 16.12 8.15 -5.31
N LEU A 90 15.17 9.02 -5.64
CA LEU A 90 15.43 10.44 -5.88
C LEU A 90 15.83 11.15 -4.58
N ALA A 91 15.09 10.94 -3.50
CA ALA A 91 15.40 11.50 -2.18
C ALA A 91 16.78 11.07 -1.70
N ASP A 92 17.11 9.80 -1.88
CA ASP A 92 18.41 9.26 -1.53
C ASP A 92 19.55 9.94 -2.30
N ARG A 93 19.37 10.14 -3.61
CA ARG A 93 20.33 10.88 -4.44
C ARG A 93 20.46 12.35 -4.03
N LEU A 94 19.36 13.02 -3.69
CA LEU A 94 19.41 14.41 -3.23
C LEU A 94 20.21 14.51 -1.93
N ILE A 95 19.91 13.67 -0.94
CA ILE A 95 20.62 13.63 0.34
C ILE A 95 22.10 13.28 0.13
N ALA A 96 22.41 12.31 -0.73
CA ALA A 96 23.78 11.94 -1.07
C ALA A 96 24.57 13.08 -1.73
N ASN A 97 23.89 13.99 -2.44
CA ASN A 97 24.48 15.21 -3.02
C ASN A 97 24.51 16.40 -2.03
N GLY A 98 24.27 16.15 -0.74
CA GLY A 98 24.36 17.16 0.32
C GLY A 98 23.07 17.93 0.58
N PHE A 99 21.93 17.50 0.03
CA PHE A 99 20.65 18.10 0.36
C PHE A 99 20.23 17.74 1.79
N ASP A 100 19.83 18.73 2.57
CA ASP A 100 19.47 18.54 3.98
C ASP A 100 18.16 17.71 4.11
N PRO A 101 18.14 16.62 4.89
CA PRO A 101 16.95 15.77 5.06
C PRO A 101 15.73 16.50 5.65
N ASP A 102 15.93 17.48 6.53
CA ASP A 102 14.84 18.25 7.14
C ASP A 102 14.26 19.26 6.14
N ALA A 103 15.13 19.95 5.39
CA ALA A 103 14.72 20.80 4.28
C ALA A 103 13.93 20.03 3.22
N LEU A 104 14.35 18.80 2.90
CA LEU A 104 13.64 17.92 1.98
C LEU A 104 12.22 17.61 2.46
N CYS A 105 12.08 17.20 3.73
CA CYS A 105 10.76 16.92 4.31
C CYS A 105 9.87 18.17 4.32
N LYS A 106 10.41 19.33 4.72
CA LYS A 106 9.67 20.60 4.74
C LYS A 106 9.16 21.01 3.36
N SER A 107 9.98 20.85 2.32
CA SER A 107 9.59 21.14 0.93
C SER A 107 8.41 20.29 0.44
N LEU A 108 8.21 19.12 1.04
CA LEU A 108 7.10 18.21 0.74
C LEU A 108 5.91 18.41 1.69
N GLY A 109 5.95 19.42 2.56
CA GLY A 109 4.88 19.72 3.53
C GLY A 109 4.90 18.85 4.78
N PHE A 110 6.05 18.26 5.12
CA PHE A 110 6.21 17.37 6.28
C PHE A 110 7.25 17.91 7.28
N ASP A 111 6.88 18.01 8.56
CA ASP A 111 7.82 18.41 9.61
C ASP A 111 8.45 17.19 10.28
N LEU A 112 9.76 16.97 10.14
CA LEU A 112 10.43 15.89 10.87
C LEU A 112 10.18 16.08 12.38
N PRO A 113 9.97 15.00 13.16
CA PRO A 113 9.68 15.14 14.58
C PRO A 113 10.85 15.85 15.27
N ALA A 114 10.59 17.07 15.74
CA ALA A 114 11.58 17.83 16.50
C ALA A 114 11.92 17.06 17.78
N GLY A 115 13.15 16.54 17.89
CA GLY A 115 13.63 15.92 19.12
C GLY A 115 13.98 14.44 19.08
N LEU A 116 14.21 13.82 17.91
CA LEU A 116 14.94 12.54 17.87
C LEU A 116 16.39 12.68 18.35
N LYS A 117 16.98 13.88 18.26
CA LYS A 117 18.09 14.30 19.14
C LYS A 117 17.57 14.53 20.56
N LYS A 118 17.28 13.47 21.32
CA LYS A 118 17.20 13.59 22.79
C LYS A 118 18.04 12.61 23.56
N PHE A 119 18.52 11.53 22.95
CA PHE A 119 19.22 10.51 23.72
C PHE A 119 20.53 10.11 23.04
N GLY A 120 21.59 10.86 23.37
CA GLY A 120 22.95 10.36 23.15
C GLY A 120 23.20 9.14 24.04
N PRO A 121 23.80 8.05 23.54
CA PRO A 121 24.10 6.86 24.35
C PRO A 121 25.02 7.17 25.55
N ASP A 122 25.75 8.28 25.48
CA ASP A 122 26.70 8.75 26.50
C ASP A 122 26.09 9.72 27.52
N GLN A 123 24.77 9.96 27.48
CA GLN A 123 24.12 10.82 28.47
C GLN A 123 24.18 10.17 29.87
N PRO A 124 24.53 10.95 30.92
CA PRO A 124 24.79 10.42 32.25
C PRO A 124 23.53 9.79 32.87
N ARG A 125 23.68 8.55 33.34
CA ARG A 125 22.67 7.80 34.09
C ARG A 125 23.02 7.79 35.57
N ASP A 126 22.02 7.64 36.42
CA ASP A 126 22.26 7.29 37.81
C ASP A 126 22.67 5.81 37.94
N ASP A 127 23.06 5.42 39.16
CA ASP A 127 23.45 4.04 39.49
C ASP A 127 22.31 3.01 39.30
N HIS A 128 21.09 3.48 39.06
CA HIS A 128 19.90 2.67 38.78
C HIS A 128 19.48 2.71 37.30
N GLY A 129 20.30 3.27 36.42
CA GLY A 129 20.07 3.33 34.98
C GLY A 129 18.99 4.34 34.55
N ARG A 130 18.49 5.17 35.47
CA ARG A 130 17.50 6.22 35.19
C ARG A 130 18.19 7.48 34.68
N TRP A 131 17.42 8.28 33.96
CA TRP A 131 17.87 9.55 33.43
C TRP A 131 18.08 10.55 34.57
N THR A 132 19.29 11.07 34.71
CA THR A 132 19.52 12.25 35.54
C THR A 132 19.13 13.47 34.71
N SER A 133 18.00 14.11 35.03
CA SER A 133 17.68 15.41 34.44
C SER A 133 18.76 16.39 34.89
N GLY A 134 19.66 16.76 33.99
CA GLY A 134 20.69 17.76 34.25
C GLY A 134 20.06 19.01 34.87
N ALA A 135 20.35 19.22 36.15
CA ALA A 135 19.74 20.25 36.97
C ALA A 135 20.26 21.63 36.54
N ALA A 136 19.35 22.48 36.06
CA ALA A 136 19.47 23.92 36.21
C ALA A 136 18.61 24.34 37.41
N GLY A 137 19.25 24.39 38.59
CA GLY A 137 18.99 25.34 39.67
C GLY A 137 17.62 25.41 40.37
N VAL A 138 17.70 25.09 41.68
CA VAL A 138 17.10 25.81 42.83
C VAL A 138 15.87 25.19 43.54
N ALA A 139 16.08 25.04 44.86
CA ALA A 139 15.16 25.01 46.00
C ALA A 139 14.45 23.71 46.39
N GLU A 140 15.07 23.07 47.39
CA GLU A 140 14.50 22.72 48.70
C GLU A 140 13.11 22.06 48.78
N GLY A 141 13.15 20.80 49.21
CA GLY A 141 12.43 20.42 50.43
C GLY A 141 11.03 19.85 50.25
N ARG A 142 10.92 18.53 50.11
CA ARG A 142 10.11 17.73 51.05
C ARG A 142 10.34 16.23 50.89
N SER A 143 10.77 15.66 52.00
CA SER A 143 10.78 14.25 52.36
C SER A 143 9.36 13.68 52.47
N ILE A 144 9.06 12.60 51.76
CA ILE A 144 8.06 11.60 52.20
C ILE A 144 8.60 10.21 51.87
N SER A 145 8.62 9.38 52.91
CA SER A 145 9.09 7.99 52.96
C SER A 145 7.87 7.03 52.91
N PRO A 146 7.99 5.69 53.07
CA PRO A 146 7.66 4.72 52.03
C PRO A 146 6.52 3.76 52.39
N GLY A 147 6.05 2.95 51.43
CA GLY A 147 5.42 1.66 51.71
C GLY A 147 4.05 1.42 51.07
N GLY A 148 3.98 0.52 50.10
CA GLY A 148 2.75 -0.07 49.58
C GLY A 148 3.05 -1.21 48.59
N PRO A 149 2.32 -2.33 48.63
CA PRO A 149 2.89 -3.66 48.37
C PRO A 149 2.86 -4.08 46.89
N HIS A 150 3.86 -4.91 46.56
CA HIS A 150 4.06 -5.58 45.29
C HIS A 150 2.80 -6.28 44.75
N GLY A 151 2.21 -5.70 43.70
CA GLY A 151 1.45 -6.43 42.70
C GLY A 151 2.41 -6.94 41.64
N GLY A 152 2.60 -8.26 41.57
CA GLY A 152 3.49 -8.92 40.62
C GLY A 152 3.07 -8.61 39.18
N ASP A 153 3.90 -7.84 38.49
CA ASP A 153 3.83 -7.61 37.06
C ASP A 153 4.16 -8.95 36.37
N LYS A 154 3.15 -9.60 35.80
CA LYS A 154 3.37 -10.70 34.87
C LYS A 154 4.01 -10.11 33.62
N SER A 155 5.17 -10.64 33.23
CA SER A 155 5.89 -10.25 32.02
C SER A 155 4.96 -10.32 30.81
N GLU A 156 5.18 -9.42 29.84
CA GLU A 156 4.40 -9.39 28.59
C GLU A 156 4.46 -10.71 27.82
N ASP A 157 5.46 -11.54 28.07
CA ASP A 157 5.61 -12.88 27.49
C ASP A 157 4.49 -13.85 27.95
N ASP A 158 4.01 -13.76 29.20
CA ASP A 158 2.93 -14.62 29.72
C ASP A 158 1.55 -14.26 29.14
N LYS A 159 1.39 -13.05 28.56
CA LYS A 159 0.12 -12.60 27.97
C LYS A 159 -0.08 -13.10 26.52
N LEU A 160 0.98 -13.58 25.87
CA LEU A 160 0.93 -14.02 24.47
C LEU A 160 0.46 -15.47 24.31
N ASP A 161 0.69 -16.34 25.30
CA ASP A 161 0.24 -17.73 25.25
C ASP A 161 -1.29 -17.84 25.43
N ASP A 162 -1.89 -16.96 26.24
CA ASP A 162 -3.35 -16.92 26.46
C ASP A 162 -4.13 -16.45 25.22
N PHE A 163 -3.49 -15.72 24.30
CA PHE A 163 -4.10 -15.24 23.05
C PHE A 163 -4.06 -16.28 21.92
N LYS A 164 -3.09 -17.22 21.95
CA LYS A 164 -2.96 -18.30 20.96
C LYS A 164 -4.00 -19.38 21.12
N SER A 165 -4.30 -19.76 22.37
CA SER A 165 -5.28 -20.81 22.67
C SER A 165 -6.69 -20.48 22.21
N LYS A 166 -7.00 -19.19 22.04
CA LYS A 166 -8.34 -18.71 21.67
C LYS A 166 -8.62 -18.66 20.17
N PHE A 167 -7.60 -18.81 19.32
CA PHE A 167 -7.74 -18.71 17.85
C PHE A 167 -7.63 -20.08 17.15
N GLU A 168 -7.02 -21.08 17.79
CA GLU A 168 -6.90 -22.44 17.23
C GLU A 168 -8.15 -23.31 17.45
N GLU A 169 -9.05 -22.92 18.36
CA GLU A 169 -10.25 -23.72 18.70
C GLU A 169 -11.46 -23.42 17.78
N GLU A 170 -11.43 -22.36 16.96
CA GLU A 170 -12.59 -21.88 16.19
C GLU A 170 -12.52 -22.14 14.67
N SER A 171 -11.46 -22.78 14.16
CA SER A 171 -11.24 -22.95 12.70
C SER A 171 -11.17 -24.39 12.17
N LEU A 172 -11.65 -25.38 12.93
CA LEU A 172 -11.75 -26.77 12.46
C LEU A 172 -13.20 -27.25 12.44
N GLN A 173 -13.96 -26.87 11.42
CA GLN A 173 -15.02 -27.72 10.86
C GLN A 173 -15.51 -27.24 9.48
N ALA A 174 -15.61 -28.22 8.57
CA ALA A 174 -16.13 -28.21 7.19
C ALA A 174 -15.25 -27.54 6.12
N ASP A 175 -14.95 -28.12 4.96
CA ASP A 175 -15.29 -29.41 4.36
C ASP A 175 -14.24 -29.70 3.28
N VAL A 176 -13.65 -30.89 3.36
CA VAL A 176 -12.79 -31.45 2.31
C VAL A 176 -13.70 -32.27 1.40
N GLN A 177 -13.95 -31.80 0.17
CA GLN A 177 -14.25 -32.72 -0.93
C GLN A 177 -14.03 -32.15 -2.33
N HIS A 178 -13.30 -32.95 -3.12
CA HIS A 178 -13.10 -32.94 -4.57
C HIS A 178 -11.88 -32.21 -5.15
N GLY A 179 -10.81 -33.01 -5.31
CA GLY A 179 -9.76 -32.76 -6.29
C GLY A 179 -10.32 -32.79 -7.71
N ARG A 180 -10.02 -31.73 -8.47
CA ARG A 180 -9.97 -31.78 -9.93
C ARG A 180 -8.51 -31.62 -10.36
N PRO A 181 -8.04 -32.40 -11.34
CA PRO A 181 -6.70 -32.23 -11.89
C PRO A 181 -6.55 -30.85 -12.53
N ILE A 182 -5.41 -30.21 -12.29
CA ILE A 182 -5.03 -28.95 -12.92
C ILE A 182 -4.69 -29.26 -14.38
N ASP A 183 -5.50 -28.76 -15.30
CA ASP A 183 -5.24 -28.81 -16.74
C ASP A 183 -4.17 -27.74 -17.08
N PRO A 184 -2.99 -28.09 -17.63
CA PRO A 184 -1.90 -27.13 -17.90
C PRO A 184 -2.15 -26.24 -19.13
N LEU A 185 -3.34 -26.31 -19.74
CA LEU A 185 -3.76 -25.46 -20.84
C LEU A 185 -5.00 -24.69 -20.38
N GLY A 186 -4.80 -23.43 -20.00
CA GLY A 186 -5.90 -22.54 -19.64
C GLY A 186 -6.98 -22.48 -20.74
N PRO A 187 -8.21 -22.05 -20.40
CA PRO A 187 -9.29 -22.00 -21.38
C PRO A 187 -8.87 -21.12 -22.56
N PRO A 188 -9.16 -21.54 -23.81
CA PRO A 188 -8.85 -20.73 -24.98
C PRO A 188 -9.56 -19.37 -24.88
N PRO A 189 -8.96 -18.29 -25.40
CA PRO A 189 -9.63 -17.00 -25.49
C PRO A 189 -10.95 -17.19 -26.26
N PHE A 190 -12.06 -16.76 -25.65
CA PHE A 190 -13.35 -16.77 -26.31
C PHE A 190 -13.27 -15.97 -27.63
N PRO A 191 -13.87 -16.46 -28.73
CA PRO A 191 -13.97 -15.69 -29.96
C PRO A 191 -15.06 -14.63 -29.79
N PHE A 192 -14.73 -13.51 -29.13
CA PHE A 192 -15.61 -12.34 -29.13
C PHE A 192 -15.49 -11.62 -30.47
N ALA A 193 -16.60 -11.64 -31.22
CA ALA A 193 -17.04 -10.72 -32.25
C ALA A 193 -16.04 -10.38 -33.38
N GLY A 194 -16.40 -10.81 -34.60
CA GLY A 194 -15.80 -10.28 -35.82
C GLY A 194 -15.91 -8.74 -35.93
N PRO A 195 -15.17 -8.14 -36.87
CA PRO A 195 -15.18 -6.70 -37.09
C PRO A 195 -16.61 -6.18 -37.32
N ARG A 196 -16.99 -5.15 -36.55
CA ARG A 196 -18.34 -4.56 -36.59
C ARG A 196 -18.65 -4.00 -37.99
N PRO A 197 -19.87 -4.18 -38.52
CA PRO A 197 -20.29 -3.54 -39.76
C PRO A 197 -20.33 -2.02 -39.60
N VAL A 198 -19.74 -1.33 -40.57
CA VAL A 198 -19.65 0.14 -40.63
C VAL A 198 -21.04 0.70 -40.95
N GLY A 199 -21.71 1.32 -39.98
CA GLY A 199 -22.94 2.11 -40.23
C GLY A 199 -24.05 2.03 -39.18
N ALA A 200 -24.04 1.04 -38.27
CA ALA A 200 -24.96 1.03 -37.13
C ALA A 200 -24.38 1.88 -36.00
N SER A 201 -25.07 2.94 -35.55
CA SER A 201 -24.64 3.62 -34.34
C SER A 201 -24.86 2.66 -33.18
N GLY A 202 -23.77 2.18 -32.58
CA GLY A 202 -23.84 1.28 -31.44
C GLY A 202 -24.66 1.87 -30.30
N PRO A 203 -25.09 1.03 -29.35
CA PRO A 203 -25.90 1.46 -28.23
C PRO A 203 -25.14 2.51 -27.40
N LYS A 204 -25.84 3.58 -27.04
CA LYS A 204 -25.26 4.72 -26.32
C LYS A 204 -25.82 4.77 -24.90
N PRO A 205 -25.09 5.37 -23.94
CA PRO A 205 -25.60 5.54 -22.58
C PRO A 205 -26.97 6.24 -22.51
N ALA A 206 -27.22 7.16 -23.45
CA ALA A 206 -28.49 7.87 -23.60
C ALA A 206 -29.69 6.94 -23.76
N ASP A 207 -29.52 5.76 -24.36
CA ASP A 207 -30.60 4.80 -24.61
C ASP A 207 -31.10 4.12 -23.32
N PHE A 208 -30.37 4.27 -22.21
CA PHE A 208 -30.62 3.60 -20.94
C PHE A 208 -30.89 4.58 -19.79
N VAL A 209 -31.01 5.87 -20.07
CA VAL A 209 -31.23 6.90 -19.04
C VAL A 209 -32.54 6.64 -18.30
N GLY A 210 -32.48 6.64 -16.97
CA GLY A 210 -33.62 6.38 -16.09
C GLY A 210 -33.93 4.89 -15.86
N GLN A 211 -33.31 3.97 -16.59
CA GLN A 211 -33.48 2.53 -16.35
C GLN A 211 -32.77 2.11 -15.06
N ASP A 212 -33.46 1.35 -14.21
CA ASP A 212 -32.89 0.82 -12.97
C ASP A 212 -32.19 -0.52 -13.22
N PHE A 213 -30.92 -0.61 -12.81
CA PHE A 213 -30.11 -1.83 -12.87
C PHE A 213 -29.88 -2.42 -11.46
N GLY A 214 -30.73 -2.07 -10.51
CA GLY A 214 -30.74 -2.53 -9.12
C GLY A 214 -29.50 -2.07 -8.36
N LYS A 215 -28.75 -3.02 -7.78
CA LYS A 215 -27.56 -2.72 -6.97
C LYS A 215 -26.45 -1.99 -7.74
N LEU A 216 -26.45 -2.06 -9.08
CA LEU A 216 -25.46 -1.36 -9.92
C LEU A 216 -25.79 0.12 -10.10
N GLY A 217 -27.04 0.52 -9.89
CA GLY A 217 -27.49 1.91 -9.99
C GLY A 217 -28.46 2.16 -11.15
N ILE A 218 -28.70 3.45 -11.42
CA ILE A 218 -29.67 3.91 -12.42
C ILE A 218 -28.90 4.46 -13.62
N GLY A 219 -29.35 4.14 -14.83
CA GLY A 219 -28.77 4.66 -16.07
C GLY A 219 -28.84 6.18 -16.13
N VAL A 220 -27.74 6.81 -16.49
CA VAL A 220 -27.61 8.27 -16.60
C VAL A 220 -26.83 8.63 -17.86
N GLU A 221 -26.99 9.86 -18.32
CA GLU A 221 -26.10 10.40 -19.34
C GLU A 221 -24.67 10.46 -18.81
N LYS A 222 -23.70 10.36 -19.73
CA LYS A 222 -22.29 10.49 -19.39
C LYS A 222 -22.05 11.85 -18.75
N PRO A 223 -21.64 11.92 -17.47
CA PRO A 223 -21.41 13.18 -16.81
C PRO A 223 -20.15 13.86 -17.35
N ASN A 224 -20.17 15.19 -17.41
CA ASN A 224 -19.00 16.01 -17.69
C ASN A 224 -18.12 16.10 -16.44
N LEU A 225 -17.43 15.01 -16.13
CA LEU A 225 -16.43 14.97 -15.07
C LEU A 225 -15.07 15.34 -15.66
N ASN A 226 -14.35 16.22 -14.97
CA ASN A 226 -12.91 16.31 -15.17
C ASN A 226 -12.34 14.98 -14.69
N MET A 227 -11.76 14.18 -15.60
CA MET A 227 -11.12 12.94 -15.18
C MET A 227 -10.03 13.30 -14.18
N GLY A 228 -10.24 12.88 -12.94
CA GLY A 228 -9.39 13.19 -11.82
C GLY A 228 -8.04 12.49 -11.92
N HIS A 229 -7.19 12.72 -10.93
CA HIS A 229 -5.88 12.10 -10.89
C HIS A 229 -6.01 10.58 -10.77
N TRP A 230 -5.15 9.86 -11.47
CA TRP A 230 -4.96 8.43 -11.23
C TRP A 230 -4.48 8.26 -9.79
N THR A 231 -5.34 7.70 -8.94
CA THR A 231 -4.91 7.32 -7.60
C THR A 231 -3.93 6.15 -7.73
N SER A 232 -2.88 6.10 -6.90
CA SER A 232 -1.92 5.00 -6.93
C SER A 232 -2.59 3.62 -6.75
N HIS A 233 -3.78 3.57 -6.11
CA HIS A 233 -4.60 2.36 -5.99
C HIS A 233 -5.24 1.93 -7.31
N ALA A 234 -5.62 2.85 -8.19
CA ALA A 234 -6.15 2.54 -9.50
C ALA A 234 -5.06 1.96 -10.41
N GLU A 235 -3.87 2.57 -10.44
CA GLU A 235 -2.74 2.11 -11.27
C GLU A 235 -2.29 0.69 -10.92
N ILE A 236 -2.16 0.38 -9.62
CA ILE A 236 -1.76 -0.95 -9.13
C ILE A 236 -2.82 -2.01 -9.51
N ARG A 237 -4.11 -1.65 -9.48
CA ARG A 237 -5.20 -2.58 -9.83
C ARG A 237 -5.31 -2.82 -11.33
N VAL A 238 -5.01 -1.82 -12.15
CA VAL A 238 -5.01 -1.92 -13.61
C VAL A 238 -3.88 -2.84 -14.07
N GLN A 239 -2.67 -2.66 -13.56
CA GLN A 239 -1.54 -3.55 -13.86
C GLN A 239 -1.73 -4.96 -13.29
N GLY A 240 -2.29 -5.10 -12.09
CA GLY A 240 -2.50 -6.41 -11.46
C GLY A 240 -3.64 -7.25 -12.07
N ARG A 241 -4.54 -6.63 -12.85
CA ARG A 241 -5.72 -7.29 -13.44
C ARG A 241 -5.65 -7.44 -14.96
N GLY A 242 -4.54 -7.06 -15.59
CA GLY A 242 -4.32 -7.22 -17.02
C GLY A 242 -5.23 -6.37 -17.91
N VAL A 243 -5.80 -5.28 -17.38
CA VAL A 243 -6.56 -4.30 -18.19
C VAL A 243 -5.56 -3.35 -18.82
N SER A 244 -5.62 -3.13 -20.14
CA SER A 244 -4.76 -2.12 -20.75
C SER A 244 -5.27 -0.71 -20.43
N MET A 245 -4.35 0.24 -20.33
CA MET A 245 -4.71 1.66 -20.14
C MET A 245 -5.64 2.16 -21.26
N ASN A 246 -5.43 1.68 -22.48
CA ASN A 246 -6.26 2.02 -23.64
C ASN A 246 -7.70 1.54 -23.44
N ASP A 247 -7.91 0.33 -22.94
CA ASP A 247 -9.27 -0.20 -22.74
C ASP A 247 -10.04 0.60 -21.69
N LEU A 248 -9.36 1.12 -20.66
CA LEU A 248 -9.97 2.00 -19.67
C LEU A 248 -10.33 3.36 -20.27
N GLN A 249 -9.39 3.95 -21.00
CA GLN A 249 -9.63 5.24 -21.64
C GLN A 249 -10.76 5.15 -22.66
N GLU A 250 -10.83 4.06 -23.43
CA GLU A 250 -11.93 3.76 -24.36
C GLU A 250 -13.24 3.54 -23.61
N THR A 251 -13.23 2.80 -22.50
CA THR A 251 -14.43 2.58 -21.66
C THR A 251 -15.01 3.88 -21.11
N ILE A 252 -14.17 4.86 -20.76
CA ILE A 252 -14.64 6.14 -20.24
C ILE A 252 -15.01 7.10 -21.38
N SER A 253 -14.27 7.07 -22.49
CA SER A 253 -14.51 7.94 -23.64
C SER A 253 -15.80 7.55 -24.36
N GLU A 254 -16.00 6.25 -24.57
CA GLU A 254 -17.10 5.65 -25.32
C GLU A 254 -17.75 4.50 -24.52
N PRO A 255 -18.35 4.79 -23.35
CA PRO A 255 -19.06 3.77 -22.58
C PRO A 255 -20.30 3.31 -23.34
N LEU A 256 -20.63 2.03 -23.19
CA LEU A 256 -21.93 1.50 -23.62
C LEU A 256 -23.04 1.88 -22.64
N LEU A 257 -22.68 1.95 -21.35
CA LEU A 257 -23.60 2.24 -20.26
C LEU A 257 -22.88 3.04 -19.17
N VAL A 258 -23.58 4.03 -18.62
CA VAL A 258 -23.15 4.77 -17.43
C VAL A 258 -24.26 4.69 -16.39
N LEU A 259 -23.90 4.24 -15.18
CA LEU A 259 -24.84 4.12 -14.07
C LEU A 259 -24.43 5.04 -12.92
N ARG A 260 -25.40 5.71 -12.31
CA ARG A 260 -25.21 6.41 -11.04
C ARG A 260 -25.51 5.48 -9.88
N GLN A 261 -24.51 5.20 -9.06
CA GLN A 261 -24.62 4.36 -7.86
C GLN A 261 -25.27 5.13 -6.70
N SER A 262 -25.78 4.42 -5.70
CA SER A 262 -26.50 5.02 -4.55
C SER A 262 -25.62 5.97 -3.71
N HIS A 263 -24.32 5.68 -3.59
CA HIS A 263 -23.36 6.59 -2.95
C HIS A 263 -22.96 7.78 -3.85
N GLY A 264 -23.51 7.87 -5.06
CA GLY A 264 -23.31 8.96 -6.02
C GLY A 264 -22.06 8.83 -6.89
N GLY A 265 -21.35 7.69 -6.85
CA GLY A 265 -20.33 7.38 -7.85
C GLY A 265 -20.94 6.99 -9.19
N PHE A 266 -20.09 6.85 -10.20
CA PHE A 266 -20.46 6.52 -11.56
C PHE A 266 -19.78 5.23 -12.00
N TYR A 267 -20.56 4.29 -12.52
CA TYR A 267 -20.10 3.02 -13.07
C TYR A 267 -20.17 3.09 -14.60
N TYR A 268 -19.03 3.06 -15.25
CA TYR A 268 -18.86 3.04 -16.70
C TYR A 268 -18.64 1.60 -17.15
N LEU A 269 -19.35 1.16 -18.17
CA LEU A 269 -19.28 -0.20 -18.70
C LEU A 269 -19.04 -0.20 -20.20
N SER A 270 -18.09 -1.04 -20.64
CA SER A 270 -17.86 -1.41 -22.02
C SER A 270 -17.75 -2.93 -22.16
N ASP A 271 -17.53 -3.40 -23.39
CA ASP A 271 -17.23 -4.81 -23.68
C ASP A 271 -15.91 -5.28 -23.07
N LYS A 272 -15.00 -4.35 -22.78
CA LYS A 272 -13.61 -4.64 -22.42
C LYS A 272 -13.35 -4.48 -20.93
N ALA A 273 -14.00 -3.51 -20.30
CA ALA A 273 -13.79 -3.19 -18.90
C ALA A 273 -15.00 -2.48 -18.27
N ALA A 274 -14.99 -2.46 -16.95
CA ALA A 274 -15.84 -1.60 -16.16
C ALA A 274 -14.99 -0.71 -15.25
N VAL A 275 -15.39 0.55 -15.13
CA VAL A 275 -14.68 1.58 -14.36
C VAL A 275 -15.64 2.26 -13.40
N VAL A 276 -15.25 2.38 -12.14
CA VAL A 276 -15.99 3.13 -11.13
C VAL A 276 -15.24 4.41 -10.81
N LEU A 277 -15.90 5.53 -11.04
CA LEU A 277 -15.46 6.86 -10.67
C LEU A 277 -16.29 7.37 -9.50
N ASP A 278 -15.72 8.22 -8.66
CA ASP A 278 -16.50 8.94 -7.65
C ASP A 278 -17.15 10.22 -8.21
N ARG A 279 -17.71 11.05 -7.33
CA ARG A 279 -18.37 12.31 -7.71
C ARG A 279 -17.40 13.37 -8.23
N GLN A 280 -16.12 13.25 -7.89
CA GLN A 280 -15.07 14.19 -8.26
C GLN A 280 -14.41 13.78 -9.58
N GLY A 281 -14.67 12.56 -10.05
CA GLY A 281 -14.07 12.01 -11.26
C GLY A 281 -12.80 11.20 -10.99
N ASP A 282 -12.50 10.91 -9.72
CA ASP A 282 -11.34 10.11 -9.33
C ASP A 282 -11.65 8.61 -9.45
N PHE A 283 -10.62 7.83 -9.79
CA PHE A 283 -10.74 6.39 -9.98
C PHE A 283 -10.84 5.66 -8.64
N VAL A 284 -11.92 4.89 -8.48
CA VAL A 284 -12.14 4.04 -7.31
C VAL A 284 -11.76 2.58 -7.60
N MET A 285 -12.20 2.06 -8.75
CA MET A 285 -12.15 0.62 -9.03
C MET A 285 -12.21 0.36 -10.55
N THR A 286 -11.51 -0.68 -11.01
CA THR A 286 -11.54 -1.14 -12.40
C THR A 286 -11.65 -2.66 -12.47
N TYR A 287 -12.41 -3.17 -13.44
CA TYR A 287 -12.59 -4.60 -13.67
C TYR A 287 -12.40 -4.92 -15.16
N PRO A 288 -11.53 -5.88 -15.53
CA PRO A 288 -11.50 -6.41 -16.90
C PRO A 288 -12.77 -7.20 -17.20
N ALA A 289 -13.06 -7.39 -18.48
CA ALA A 289 -14.15 -8.26 -18.94
C ALA A 289 -14.06 -9.71 -18.43
N SER A 290 -12.83 -10.21 -18.20
CA SER A 290 -12.61 -11.55 -17.62
C SER A 290 -13.18 -11.71 -16.19
N HIS A 291 -13.41 -10.59 -15.49
CA HIS A 291 -13.99 -10.56 -14.15
C HIS A 291 -15.49 -10.22 -14.15
N PHE A 292 -16.12 -10.11 -15.32
CA PHE A 292 -17.56 -9.88 -15.39
C PHE A 292 -18.31 -11.11 -14.89
N ASP A 293 -19.17 -10.88 -13.90
CA ASP A 293 -20.12 -11.87 -13.42
C ASP A 293 -21.26 -12.08 -14.44
N GLU A 294 -22.11 -13.06 -14.18
CA GLU A 294 -23.25 -13.37 -15.05
C GLU A 294 -24.19 -12.17 -15.22
N ARG A 295 -24.34 -11.34 -14.18
CA ARG A 295 -25.20 -10.17 -14.22
C ARG A 295 -24.71 -9.12 -15.22
N ILE A 296 -23.42 -8.79 -15.19
CA ILE A 296 -22.83 -7.84 -16.13
C ILE A 296 -22.90 -8.39 -17.55
N LYS A 297 -22.64 -9.70 -17.73
CA LYS A 297 -22.77 -10.37 -19.03
C LYS A 297 -24.19 -10.27 -19.59
N SER A 298 -25.23 -10.55 -18.79
CA SER A 298 -26.62 -10.41 -19.22
C SER A 298 -26.99 -8.96 -19.57
N ILE A 299 -26.42 -7.97 -18.86
CA ILE A 299 -26.62 -6.56 -19.21
C ILE A 299 -26.00 -6.24 -20.58
N LEU A 300 -24.77 -6.70 -20.84
CA LEU A 300 -24.12 -6.51 -22.13
C LEU A 300 -24.88 -7.20 -23.27
N GLU A 301 -25.36 -8.43 -23.05
CA GLU A 301 -26.21 -9.13 -24.02
C GLU A 301 -27.50 -8.36 -24.33
N MET A 302 -28.15 -7.81 -23.30
CA MET A 302 -29.33 -6.95 -23.49
C MET A 302 -29.00 -5.69 -24.28
N ILE A 303 -27.87 -5.04 -24.00
CA ILE A 303 -27.41 -3.84 -24.70
C ILE A 303 -27.16 -4.14 -26.19
N HIS A 304 -26.42 -5.20 -26.49
CA HIS A 304 -26.11 -5.60 -27.87
C HIS A 304 -27.32 -6.15 -28.61
N GLY A 305 -28.18 -6.91 -27.94
CA GLY A 305 -29.42 -7.43 -28.51
C GLY A 305 -30.42 -6.34 -28.90
N ARG A 306 -30.29 -5.14 -28.30
CA ARG A 306 -31.10 -3.97 -28.65
C ARG A 306 -30.53 -3.18 -29.84
N ALA A 307 -29.21 -3.20 -30.03
CA ALA A 307 -28.55 -2.53 -31.15
C ALA A 307 -28.75 -3.23 -32.50
N GLY A 308 -29.25 -4.47 -32.50
CA GLY A 308 -29.57 -5.25 -33.69
C GLY A 308 -31.04 -5.20 -34.13
N LYS A 309 -31.88 -4.34 -33.53
CA LYS A 309 -33.27 -4.09 -33.94
C LYS A 309 -33.42 -2.66 -34.44
#